data_AF-A0A699GJ02-F1
#
_entry.id   AF-A0A699GJ02-F1
#
_cell.length_a   1.000
_cell.length_b   1.000
_cell.length_c   1.000
_cell.angle_alpha   90.00
_cell.angle_beta   90.00
_cell.angle_gamma   90.00
#
_symmetry.space_group_name_H-M   'P 1'
#
loop_
_entity.id
_entity.type
_entity.pdbx_description
1 polymer ?
#
loop_
_entity_poly.entity_id
_entity_poly.type
_entity_poly.pdbx_seq_one_letter_code
_entity_poly.pdbx_strand_id
1 'polypeptide(L)' 'MRAAFESWFCQYKVDVIFARHVHAYERSYRISNIHYNVTDGASYSIPHKLAPIYITVGDGGNQEGLALRFNDPQPDYSAF' A
#
# COMPACT_ATOMS: atom_id res chain seq x y z
N MET A 1 4.12 10.69 -3.20
CA MET A 1 4.04 9.71 -4.30
C MET A 1 2.60 9.27 -4.56
N ARG A 2 1.92 8.62 -3.59
CA ARG A 2 0.57 8.05 -3.77
C ARG A 2 -0.45 8.98 -4.44
N ALA A 3 -0.66 10.18 -3.89
CA ALA A 3 -1.64 11.15 -4.42
C ALA A 3 -1.42 11.55 -5.90
N ALA A 4 -0.19 11.45 -6.41
CA ALA A 4 0.13 11.82 -7.79
C ALA A 4 -0.02 10.64 -8.77
N PHE A 5 0.19 9.40 -8.33
CA PHE A 5 0.35 8.25 -9.24
C PHE A 5 -0.64 7.10 -9.03
N GLU A 6 -1.29 6.99 -7.87
CA GLU A 6 -2.18 5.87 -7.57
C GLU A 6 -3.34 5.75 -8.59
N SER A 7 -3.87 6.88 -9.05
CA SER A 7 -4.90 6.92 -10.09
C SER A 7 -4.39 6.37 -11.42
N TRP A 8 -3.15 6.66 -11.80
CA TRP A 8 -2.53 6.11 -13.01
C TRP A 8 -2.28 4.61 -12.86
N PHE A 9 -1.83 4.14 -11.70
CA PHE A 9 -1.64 2.71 -11.47
C PHE A 9 -2.95 1.93 -11.64
N CYS A 10 -4.05 2.48 -11.15
CA CYS A 10 -5.38 1.90 -11.37
C CYS A 10 -5.81 1.99 -12.84
N GLN A 11 -5.62 3.15 -13.50
CA GLN A 11 -5.99 3.38 -14.89
C GLN A 11 -5.28 2.42 -15.86
N TYR A 12 -3.99 2.19 -15.64
CA TYR A 12 -3.17 1.31 -16.46
C TYR A 12 -3.13 -0.14 -15.93
N LYS A 13 -3.93 -0.45 -14.91
CA LYS A 13 -4.11 -1.81 -14.36
C LYS A 13 -2.79 -2.46 -13.99
N VAL A 14 -1.92 -1.71 -13.31
CA VAL A 14 -0.66 -2.25 -12.79
C VAL A 14 -0.97 -3.47 -11.94
N ASP A 15 -0.25 -4.57 -12.16
CA ASP A 15 -0.50 -5.82 -11.43
C ASP A 15 0.05 -5.77 -10.00
N VAL A 16 1.32 -5.38 -9.87
CA VAL A 16 2.06 -5.38 -8.60
C VAL A 16 3.01 -4.19 -8.54
N ILE A 17 3.14 -3.59 -7.36
CA ILE A 17 4.11 -2.54 -7.05
C ILE A 17 5.03 -3.06 -5.95
N PHE A 18 6.34 -3.04 -6.21
CA PHE A 18 7.36 -3.39 -5.22
C PHE A 18 7.93 -2.13 -4.57
N ALA A 19 8.01 -2.15 -3.25
CA ALA A 19 8.65 -1.12 -2.45
C ALA A 19 9.64 -1.75 -1.45
N ARG A 20 10.55 -0.91 -0.94
CA ARG A 20 11.48 -1.26 0.14
C ARG A 20 11.33 -0.23 1.26
N HIS A 21 12.43 0.19 1.88
CA HIS A 21 12.49 1.16 2.98
C HIS A 21 12.05 0.61 4.33
N VAL A 22 10.83 0.07 4.48
CA VAL A 22 10.47 -0.61 5.74
C VAL A 22 11.17 -1.97 5.78
N HIS A 23 11.95 -2.23 6.82
CA HIS A 23 12.75 -3.46 6.96
C HIS A 23 11.90 -4.64 7.46
N ALA A 24 10.84 -4.91 6.72
CA ALA A 24 9.91 -6.00 6.93
C ALA A 24 9.30 -6.42 5.59
N TYR A 25 8.48 -7.46 5.64
CA TYR A 25 7.62 -7.87 4.54
C TYR A 25 6.18 -7.43 4.82
N GLU A 26 5.50 -6.92 3.79
CA GLU A 26 4.05 -6.66 3.81
C GLU A 26 3.47 -6.89 2.40
N ARG A 27 2.23 -7.39 2.33
CA ARG A 27 1.45 -7.51 1.10
C ARG A 27 0.03 -6.98 1.31
N SER A 28 -0.43 -6.08 0.43
CA SER A 28 -1.79 -5.56 0.47
C SER A 28 -2.81 -6.43 -0.27
N TYR A 29 -4.10 -6.22 0.02
CA TYR A 29 -5.17 -6.52 -0.93
C TYR A 29 -5.17 -5.53 -2.11
N ARG A 30 -5.94 -5.82 -3.16
CA ARG A 30 -6.21 -4.85 -4.24
C ARG A 30 -7.17 -3.77 -3.74
N ILE A 31 -6.60 -2.67 -3.28
CA ILE A 31 -7.30 -1.52 -2.68
C ILE A 31 -6.81 -0.23 -3.32
N SER A 32 -7.67 0.80 -3.33
CA SER A 32 -7.26 2.14 -3.76
C SER A 32 -7.89 3.22 -2.90
N ASN A 33 -7.22 4.36 -2.82
CA ASN A 33 -7.72 5.56 -2.15
C ASN A 33 -7.64 6.78 -3.09
N ILE A 34 -8.19 6.61 -4.30
CA ILE A 34 -8.22 7.64 -5.36
C ILE A 34 -9.49 8.49 -5.37
N HIS A 35 -10.49 8.12 -4.56
CA HIS A 35 -11.77 8.82 -4.45
C HIS A 35 -11.78 9.90 -3.37
N TYR A 36 -10.64 10.14 -2.72
CA TYR A 36 -10.52 11.21 -1.74
C TYR A 36 -10.84 12.57 -2.38
N ASN A 37 -11.75 13.31 -1.74
CA ASN A 37 -12.05 14.70 -2.03
C ASN A 37 -12.01 15.49 -0.72
N VAL A 38 -11.46 16.72 -0.78
CA VAL A 38 -11.21 17.58 0.39
C VAL A 38 -12.51 17.90 1.14
N THR A 39 -13.62 18.06 0.41
CA THR A 39 -14.93 18.40 1.00
C THR A 39 -15.68 17.21 1.58
N ASP A 40 -15.53 16.02 1.00
CA ASP A 40 -16.33 14.83 1.39
C ASP A 40 -15.69 14.02 2.53
N GLY A 41 -14.42 14.27 2.84
CA GLY A 41 -13.72 13.61 3.95
C GLY A 41 -13.54 12.09 3.81
N ALA A 42 -13.96 11.50 2.69
CA ALA A 42 -13.83 10.08 2.41
C ALA A 42 -12.35 9.72 2.20
N SER A 43 -11.66 9.37 3.28
CA SER A 43 -10.24 8.98 3.27
C SER A 43 -10.03 7.49 3.59
N TYR A 44 -11.00 6.65 3.23
CA TYR A 44 -10.88 5.21 3.44
C TYR A 44 -10.48 4.50 2.14
N SER A 45 -9.53 3.57 2.26
CA SER A 45 -9.15 2.68 1.18
C SER A 45 -10.31 1.73 0.90
N ILE A 46 -10.68 1.58 -0.38
CA ILE A 46 -11.75 0.68 -0.80
C ILE A 46 -11.23 -0.46 -1.66
N PRO A 47 -11.82 -1.67 -1.58
CA PRO A 47 -11.52 -2.75 -2.51
C PRO A 47 -11.72 -2.29 -3.96
N HIS A 48 -10.68 -2.44 -4.78
CA HIS A 48 -10.71 -1.99 -6.16
C HIS A 48 -9.97 -2.98 -7.05
N LYS A 49 -10.71 -3.72 -7.88
CA LYS A 49 -10.17 -4.82 -8.70
C LYS A 49 -9.08 -4.37 -9.68
N LEU A 50 -9.09 -3.10 -10.09
CA LEU A 50 -8.10 -2.53 -11.01
C LEU A 50 -6.87 -1.97 -10.29
N ALA A 51 -6.88 -1.91 -8.96
CA ALA A 51 -5.73 -1.49 -8.18
C ALA A 51 -4.64 -2.59 -8.19
N PRO A 52 -3.37 -2.18 -8.11
CA PRO A 52 -2.26 -3.11 -7.93
C PRO A 52 -2.27 -3.74 -6.55
N ILE A 53 -1.55 -4.84 -6.42
CA ILE A 53 -1.09 -5.33 -5.12
C ILE A 53 0.19 -4.57 -4.76
N TYR A 54 0.25 -3.98 -3.57
CA TYR A 54 1.47 -3.38 -3.04
C TYR A 54 2.22 -4.42 -2.22
N ILE A 55 3.51 -4.60 -2.48
CA ILE A 55 4.37 -5.50 -1.73
C ILE A 55 5.59 -4.72 -1.23
N THR A 56 5.77 -4.71 0.08
CA THR A 56 6.98 -4.22 0.73
C THR A 56 7.93 -5.40 0.94
N VAL A 57 9.15 -5.30 0.39
CA VAL A 57 10.20 -6.33 0.50
C VAL A 57 11.54 -5.65 0.86
N GLY A 58 11.53 -4.95 2.00
CA GLY A 58 12.68 -4.18 2.49
C GLY A 58 13.56 -4.91 3.50
N ASP A 59 13.23 -6.17 3.81
CA ASP A 59 13.84 -7.07 4.79
C ASP A 59 15.12 -7.77 4.29
N GLY A 60 15.88 -7.12 3.39
CA GLY A 60 17.10 -7.68 2.79
C GLY A 60 18.32 -7.79 3.73
N GLY A 61 18.20 -7.44 5.02
CA GLY A 61 19.25 -7.60 6.02
C GLY A 61 20.31 -6.48 6.06
N ASN A 62 19.91 -5.22 5.89
CA ASN A 62 20.85 -4.10 6.07
C ASN A 62 21.18 -3.84 7.56
N GLN A 63 22.17 -2.97 7.81
CA GLN A 63 22.73 -2.71 9.14
C GLN A 63 21.73 -2.18 10.18
N GLU A 64 20.64 -1.55 9.76
CA GLU A 64 19.66 -0.95 10.69
C GLU A 64 18.78 -2.02 11.38
N GLY A 65 18.82 -3.27 10.90
CA GLY A 65 18.03 -4.37 11.45
C GLY A 65 16.57 -4.38 10.98
N LEU A 66 15.75 -5.24 11.60
CA LEU A 66 14.36 -5.46 11.23
C LEU A 66 13.40 -4.46 11.89
N ALA A 67 12.35 -4.07 11.17
CA ALA A 67 11.22 -3.35 11.73
C ALA A 67 10.29 -4.34 12.45
N LEU A 68 10.06 -4.13 13.76
CA LEU A 68 9.31 -5.05 14.61
C LEU A 68 8.01 -4.47 15.17
N ARG A 69 7.73 -3.19 14.91
CA ARG A 69 6.52 -2.51 15.37
C ARG A 69 5.57 -2.32 14.20
N PHE A 70 4.37 -2.87 14.34
CA PHE A 70 3.31 -2.80 13.35
C PHE A 70 2.11 -2.09 13.94
N ASN A 71 1.24 -1.57 13.08
CA ASN A 71 -0.06 -1.05 13.52
C ASN A 71 -0.92 -2.23 14.02
N ASP A 72 -1.53 -2.04 15.18
CA ASP A 72 -2.45 -3.01 15.80
C ASP A 72 -3.76 -2.28 16.14
N PRO A 73 -4.92 -2.73 15.62
CA PRO A 73 -5.10 -3.91 14.77
C PRO A 73 -4.48 -3.78 13.37
N GLN A 74 -4.21 -4.92 12.72
CA GLN A 74 -3.80 -4.94 11.31
C GLN A 74 -4.85 -4.20 10.47
N PRO A 75 -4.46 -3.18 9.68
CA PRO A 75 -5.41 -2.46 8.84
C PRO A 75 -6.04 -3.38 7.79
N ASP A 76 -7.31 -3.17 7.46
CA ASP A 76 -8.07 -4.00 6.51
C ASP A 76 -7.46 -4.09 5.10
N TYR A 77 -6.58 -3.16 4.73
CA TYR A 77 -5.88 -3.19 3.44
C TYR A 77 -4.68 -4.16 3.43
N SER A 78 -4.14 -4.49 4.60
CA SER A 78 -2.96 -5.32 4.78
C SER A 78 -3.42 -6.78 4.82
N ALA A 79 -2.94 -7.58 3.88
CA ALA A 79 -3.30 -8.99 3.77
C ALA A 79 -2.33 -9.89 4.54
N PHE A 80 -1.07 -9.49 4.64
CA PHE A 80 -0.02 -10.15 5.41
C PHE A 80 1.12 -9.18 5.67
#